data_AF-A0A7S0K7Q7-F1
#
_entry.id   AF-A0A7S0K7Q7-F1
#
_cell.length_a   1.000
_cell.length_b   1.000
_cell.length_c   1.000
_cell.angle_alpha   90.00
_cell.angle_beta   90.00
_cell.angle_gamma   90.00
#
_symmetry.space_group_name_H-M   'P 1'
#
loop_
_entity.id
_entity.type
_entity.pdbx_description
1 polymer ?
#
loop_
_entity_poly.entity_id
_entity_poly.type
_entity_poly.pdbx_seq_one_letter_code
_entity_poly.pdbx_strand_id
1 'polypeptide(L)'
;MFDPSGSFGRLTTAAWSSLAGAGQPEQLIFHERQQAALCGQHCLNNLLQAPLFTASDLATLAWELDSAEASLMAGGVAGESTNVDEAGNFSISVLRRAVGRSHGLELLSDPSLVEAALRSPTENAAYVLNHHAHWFTVRKLHGTYWD
;
A
#
# COMPACT_ATOMS: atom_id res chain seq x y z
N MET A 1 -6.28 -19.39 -19.83
CA MET A 1 -5.99 -20.83 -19.59
C MET A 1 -5.04 -20.87 -18.40
N PHE A 2 -5.51 -21.37 -17.26
CA PHE A 2 -4.79 -21.36 -15.97
C PHE A 2 -3.64 -22.38 -16.01
N ASP A 3 -2.43 -21.94 -15.63
CA ASP A 3 -1.27 -22.82 -15.40
C ASP A 3 -1.27 -23.26 -13.91
N PRO A 4 -1.28 -24.56 -13.60
CA PRO A 4 -1.35 -25.08 -12.24
C PRO A 4 0.02 -25.28 -11.56
N SER A 5 1.12 -24.75 -12.10
CA SER A 5 2.44 -24.84 -11.47
C SER A 5 2.75 -23.60 -10.61
N GLY A 6 2.71 -23.77 -9.29
CA GLY A 6 2.92 -22.72 -8.30
C GLY A 6 4.28 -22.02 -8.39
N SER A 7 4.34 -20.95 -9.15
CA SER A 7 5.41 -19.95 -9.10
C SER A 7 4.78 -18.59 -8.77
N PHE A 8 4.99 -18.11 -7.55
CA PHE A 8 4.62 -16.76 -7.13
C PHE A 8 5.39 -15.77 -8.01
N GLY A 9 4.72 -15.22 -9.02
CA GLY A 9 5.33 -14.29 -9.95
C GLY A 9 5.68 -12.98 -9.25
N ARG A 10 6.96 -12.73 -8.99
CA ARG A 10 7.47 -11.35 -8.90
C ARG A 10 7.14 -10.70 -10.23
N LEU A 11 6.22 -9.75 -10.24
CA LEU A 11 5.96 -8.92 -11.42
C LEU A 11 7.22 -8.10 -11.68
N THR A 12 8.04 -8.55 -12.62
CA THR A 12 9.20 -7.79 -13.10
C THR A 12 8.71 -6.58 -13.89
N THR A 13 9.57 -5.58 -14.02
CA THR A 13 9.32 -4.33 -14.76
C THR A 13 8.81 -4.58 -16.19
N ALA A 14 9.15 -5.71 -16.79
CA ALA A 14 8.74 -6.10 -18.13
C ALA A 14 7.24 -6.42 -18.26
N ALA A 15 6.59 -6.91 -17.20
CA ALA A 15 5.17 -7.25 -17.22
C ALA A 15 4.27 -6.01 -17.39
N TRP A 16 4.78 -4.83 -17.05
CA TRP A 16 4.06 -3.56 -17.13
C TRP A 16 4.19 -2.86 -18.49
N SER A 17 5.23 -3.15 -19.28
CA SER A 17 5.50 -2.46 -20.55
C SER A 17 4.59 -2.87 -21.70
N SER A 18 3.90 -4.03 -21.62
CA SER A 18 3.19 -4.61 -22.77
C SER A 18 1.80 -4.03 -23.04
N LEU A 19 1.31 -3.07 -22.23
CA LEU A 19 0.02 -2.41 -22.43
C LEU A 19 0.10 -1.07 -23.18
N ALA A 20 1.30 -0.56 -23.46
CA ALA A 20 1.48 0.72 -24.13
C ALA A 20 1.60 0.54 -25.65
N GLY A 21 0.46 0.61 -26.34
CA GLY A 21 0.41 0.77 -27.79
C GLY A 21 1.10 2.07 -28.26
N ALA A 22 1.59 2.06 -29.49
CA ALA A 22 2.22 3.20 -30.15
C ALA A 22 1.29 4.42 -30.22
N GLY A 23 1.82 5.56 -29.78
CA GLY A 23 1.09 6.82 -29.56
C GLY A 23 1.11 7.13 -28.07
N GLN A 24 2.07 7.91 -27.61
CA GLN A 24 2.18 8.29 -26.20
C GLN A 24 1.24 9.49 -25.96
N PRO A 25 0.02 9.32 -25.42
CA PRO A 25 -0.67 10.44 -24.82
C PRO A 25 0.20 10.99 -23.68
N GLU A 26 0.10 12.29 -23.42
CA GLU A 26 0.60 12.94 -22.20
C GLU A 26 0.48 11.95 -21.03
N GLN A 27 1.61 11.48 -20.51
CA GLN A 27 1.65 10.41 -19.52
C GLN A 27 1.16 10.94 -18.17
N LEU A 28 -0.16 11.03 -18.03
CA LEU A 28 -0.82 11.58 -16.85
C LEU A 28 -0.49 10.72 -15.63
N ILE A 29 0.05 11.36 -14.60
CA ILE A 29 0.31 10.75 -13.29
C ILE A 29 -0.88 11.08 -12.39
N PHE A 30 -1.46 10.04 -11.79
CA PHE A 30 -2.47 10.23 -10.76
C PHE A 30 -1.78 10.70 -9.48
N HIS A 31 -2.25 11.82 -8.94
CA HIS A 31 -1.82 12.32 -7.65
C HIS A 31 -3.01 12.83 -6.85
N GLU A 32 -3.30 12.14 -5.76
CA GLU A 32 -4.26 12.54 -4.75
C GLU A 32 -3.53 13.34 -3.67
N ARG A 33 -3.82 14.65 -3.63
CA ARG A 33 -3.27 15.54 -2.61
C ARG A 33 -3.86 15.22 -1.26
N GLN A 34 -3.01 15.14 -0.24
CA GLN A 34 -3.47 14.89 1.11
C GLN A 34 -4.39 15.99 1.64
N GLN A 35 -5.46 15.55 2.30
CA GLN A 35 -6.36 16.38 3.08
C GLN A 35 -6.48 15.78 4.50
N ALA A 36 -6.45 16.63 5.53
CA ALA A 36 -6.46 16.22 6.93
C ALA A 36 -5.33 15.20 7.28
N ALA A 37 -5.51 14.40 8.34
CA ALA A 37 -4.56 13.36 8.76
C ALA A 37 -4.82 11.99 8.10
N LEU A 38 -5.41 11.97 6.90
CA LEU A 38 -5.73 10.75 6.15
C LEU A 38 -4.57 10.27 5.27
N CYS A 39 -3.32 10.40 5.75
CA CYS A 39 -2.13 10.11 4.97
C CYS A 39 -2.11 8.66 4.43
N GLY A 40 -2.64 7.70 5.19
CA GLY A 40 -2.76 6.31 4.74
C GLY A 40 -3.63 6.13 3.49
N GLN A 41 -4.76 6.84 3.40
CA GLN A 41 -5.64 6.80 2.22
C GLN A 41 -4.90 7.29 0.98
N HIS A 42 -4.38 8.52 1.05
CA HIS A 42 -3.73 9.16 -0.10
C HIS A 42 -2.45 8.44 -0.50
N CYS A 43 -1.70 7.92 0.47
CA CYS A 43 -0.55 7.05 0.24
C CYS A 43 -0.95 5.85 -0.63
N LEU A 44 -1.99 5.10 -0.25
CA LEU A 44 -2.41 3.91 -1.01
C LEU A 44 -2.97 4.26 -2.40
N ASN A 45 -3.72 5.35 -2.52
CA ASN A 45 -4.28 5.78 -3.80
C ASN A 45 -3.17 6.23 -4.77
N ASN A 46 -2.15 6.95 -4.27
CA ASN A 46 -0.96 7.32 -5.04
C ASN A 46 -0.12 6.09 -5.39
N LEU A 47 0.03 5.14 -4.45
CA LEU A 47 0.68 3.86 -4.68
C LEU A 47 0.04 3.07 -5.80
N LEU A 48 -1.27 3.10 -5.93
CA LEU A 48 -2.01 2.31 -6.94
C LEU A 48 -2.36 3.12 -8.18
N GLN A 49 -2.15 4.44 -8.16
CA GLN A 49 -2.44 5.38 -9.25
C GLN A 49 -3.93 5.47 -9.58
N ALA A 50 -4.79 5.40 -8.55
CA ALA A 50 -6.25 5.57 -8.66
C ALA A 50 -6.89 5.86 -7.28
N PRO A 51 -8.06 6.53 -7.22
CA PRO A 51 -8.76 6.84 -5.97
C PRO A 51 -9.56 5.61 -5.49
N LEU A 52 -8.86 4.58 -5.01
CA LEU A 52 -9.45 3.26 -4.72
C LEU A 52 -9.93 3.09 -3.29
N PHE A 53 -9.35 3.83 -2.35
CA PHE A 53 -9.68 3.76 -0.94
C PHE A 53 -10.23 5.09 -0.45
N THR A 54 -11.20 4.99 0.44
CA THR A 54 -11.70 6.09 1.27
C THR A 54 -11.36 5.84 2.74
N ALA A 55 -11.42 6.89 3.56
CA ALA A 55 -11.24 6.78 5.01
C ALA A 55 -12.19 5.74 5.65
N SER A 56 -13.44 5.67 5.16
CA SER A 56 -14.44 4.70 5.63
C SER A 56 -14.06 3.25 5.30
N ASP A 57 -13.49 3.02 4.12
CA ASP A 57 -13.01 1.68 3.73
C ASP A 57 -11.88 1.23 4.66
N LEU A 58 -10.91 2.12 4.92
CA LEU A 58 -9.79 1.82 5.81
C LEU A 58 -10.21 1.68 7.27
N ALA A 59 -11.19 2.47 7.74
CA ALA A 59 -11.74 2.34 9.08
C ALA A 59 -12.46 1.00 9.28
N THR A 60 -13.17 0.50 8.26
CA THR A 60 -13.78 -0.84 8.29
C THR A 60 -12.72 -1.91 8.46
N LEU A 61 -11.61 -1.82 7.72
CA LEU A 61 -10.49 -2.75 7.86
C LEU A 61 -9.82 -2.66 9.23
N ALA A 62 -9.67 -1.46 9.80
CA ALA A 62 -9.14 -1.26 11.15
C ALA A 62 -10.02 -1.96 12.20
N TRP A 63 -11.34 -1.76 12.13
CA TRP A 63 -12.27 -2.40 13.06
C TRP A 63 -12.25 -3.94 12.96
N GLU A 64 -12.16 -4.48 11.75
CA GLU A 64 -12.03 -5.94 11.58
C GLU A 64 -10.73 -6.49 12.18
N LEU A 65 -9.63 -5.74 12.07
CA LEU A 65 -8.36 -6.10 12.70
C LEU A 65 -8.48 -6.05 14.23
N ASP A 66 -9.03 -4.96 14.78
CA ASP A 66 -9.25 -4.82 16.22
C ASP A 66 -10.12 -5.96 16.77
N SER A 67 -11.19 -6.33 16.07
CA SER A 67 -12.09 -7.43 16.44
C SER A 67 -11.38 -8.79 16.42
N ALA A 68 -10.53 -9.02 15.41
CA ALA A 68 -9.72 -10.23 15.33
C ALA A 68 -8.68 -10.28 16.47
N GLU A 69 -8.03 -9.16 16.78
CA GLU A 69 -7.05 -9.04 17.86
C GLU A 69 -7.70 -9.22 19.24
N ALA A 70 -8.86 -8.61 19.48
CA ALA A 70 -9.63 -8.75 20.72
C ALA A 70 -10.07 -10.20 20.95
N SER A 71 -10.42 -10.94 19.88
CA SER A 71 -10.79 -12.35 19.96
C SER A 71 -9.62 -13.25 20.39
N LEU A 72 -8.37 -12.82 20.18
CA LEU A 72 -7.17 -13.55 20.58
C LEU A 72 -6.76 -13.22 22.02
N MET A 73 -7.22 -12.11 22.59
CA MET A 73 -6.92 -11.74 23.97
C MET A 73 -7.85 -12.46 24.95
N ALA A 74 -7.25 -13.25 25.86
CA ALA A 74 -7.95 -13.97 26.93
C ALA A 74 -8.55 -12.97 27.94
N GLY A 75 -9.72 -12.41 27.60
CA GLY A 75 -10.39 -11.37 28.39
C GLY A 75 -11.36 -10.50 27.59
N GLY A 76 -11.31 -10.52 26.25
CA GLY A 76 -12.35 -9.96 25.39
C GLY A 76 -12.69 -8.48 25.58
N VAL A 77 -11.78 -7.68 26.14
CA VAL A 77 -12.00 -6.24 26.29
C VAL A 77 -11.72 -5.55 24.96
N ALA A 78 -12.78 -5.11 24.28
CA ALA A 78 -12.69 -4.17 23.18
C ALA A 78 -12.31 -2.80 23.77
N GLY A 79 -11.03 -2.45 23.64
CA GLY A 79 -10.51 -1.12 23.98
C GLY A 79 -10.71 -0.13 22.84
N GLU A 80 -10.08 1.04 22.98
CA GLU A 80 -9.88 1.97 21.86
C GLU A 80 -9.14 1.25 20.71
N SER A 81 -9.43 1.65 19.47
CA SER A 81 -8.78 1.08 18.30
C SER A 81 -7.27 1.32 18.36
N THR A 82 -6.48 0.28 18.11
CA THR A 82 -5.03 0.38 17.94
C THR A 82 -4.65 0.56 16.46
N ASN A 83 -5.63 0.37 15.56
CA ASN A 83 -5.44 0.35 14.12
C ASN A 83 -5.87 1.66 13.43
N VAL A 84 -6.65 2.51 14.09
CA VAL A 84 -6.97 3.87 13.67
C VAL A 84 -7.11 4.81 14.87
N ASP A 85 -6.52 6.00 14.81
CA ASP A 85 -6.68 7.04 15.84
C ASP A 85 -7.83 8.02 15.55
N GLU A 86 -8.14 8.91 16.50
CA GLU A 86 -9.19 9.93 16.36
C GLU A 86 -8.97 10.90 15.20
N ALA A 87 -7.72 11.05 14.75
CA ALA A 87 -7.36 11.93 13.63
C ALA A 87 -7.47 11.21 12.27
N GLY A 88 -7.61 9.88 12.25
CA GLY A 88 -7.66 9.06 11.04
C GLY A 88 -6.29 8.56 10.56
N ASN A 89 -5.29 8.50 11.44
CA ASN A 89 -4.03 7.83 11.14
C ASN A 89 -4.20 6.32 11.26
N PHE A 90 -3.91 5.61 10.17
CA PHE A 90 -4.04 4.17 10.10
C PHE A 90 -2.72 3.45 10.39
N SER A 91 -2.80 2.27 11.02
CA SER A 91 -1.64 1.40 11.24
C SER A 91 -1.15 0.77 9.92
N ILE A 92 0.11 0.28 9.91
CA ILE A 92 0.64 -0.47 8.78
C ILE A 92 -0.16 -1.76 8.50
N SER A 93 -0.78 -2.35 9.51
CA SER A 93 -1.61 -3.56 9.38
C SER A 93 -2.85 -3.28 8.53
N VAL A 94 -3.48 -2.11 8.70
CA VAL A 94 -4.59 -1.65 7.87
C VAL A 94 -4.14 -1.49 6.41
N LEU A 95 -3.03 -0.79 6.18
CA LEU A 95 -2.48 -0.56 4.84
C LEU A 95 -2.14 -1.87 4.13
N ARG A 96 -1.50 -2.81 4.83
CA ARG A 96 -1.22 -4.17 4.35
C ARG A 96 -2.49 -4.91 3.96
N ARG A 97 -3.50 -4.89 4.83
CA ARG A 97 -4.76 -5.58 4.60
C ARG A 97 -5.48 -4.99 3.38
N ALA A 98 -5.45 -3.67 3.22
CA ALA A 98 -6.07 -2.97 2.11
C ALA A 98 -5.49 -3.41 0.75
N VAL A 99 -4.17 -3.33 0.58
CA VAL A 99 -3.51 -3.73 -0.69
C VAL A 99 -3.56 -5.24 -0.93
N GLY A 100 -3.50 -6.04 0.13
CA GLY A 100 -3.61 -7.50 0.05
C GLY A 100 -5.00 -7.95 -0.41
N ARG A 101 -6.07 -7.36 0.13
CA ARG A 101 -7.45 -7.71 -0.26
C ARG A 101 -7.83 -7.21 -1.66
N SER A 102 -7.41 -6.00 -2.01
CA SER A 102 -7.80 -5.36 -3.29
C SER A 102 -7.01 -5.87 -4.49
N HIS A 103 -5.70 -6.10 -4.33
CA HIS A 103 -4.79 -6.38 -5.44
C HIS A 103 -3.91 -7.61 -5.25
N GLY A 104 -4.03 -8.35 -4.14
CA GLY A 104 -3.16 -9.48 -3.84
C GLY A 104 -1.69 -9.07 -3.63
N LEU A 105 -1.44 -7.82 -3.26
CA LEU A 105 -0.10 -7.27 -3.02
C LEU A 105 0.29 -7.39 -1.54
N GLU A 106 1.58 -7.37 -1.28
CA GLU A 106 2.12 -7.43 0.08
C GLU A 106 3.08 -6.26 0.34
N LEU A 107 2.91 -5.57 1.47
CA LEU A 107 3.87 -4.57 1.94
C LEU A 107 4.93 -5.27 2.82
N LEU A 108 6.05 -5.60 2.20
CA LEU A 108 7.17 -6.27 2.86
C LEU A 108 7.95 -5.28 3.73
N SER A 109 8.23 -5.66 4.97
CA SER A 109 9.06 -4.87 5.90
C SER A 109 10.12 -5.71 6.61
N ASP A 110 10.49 -6.85 6.02
CA ASP A 110 11.59 -7.66 6.55
C ASP A 110 12.89 -6.84 6.55
N PRO A 111 13.68 -6.83 7.65
CA PRO A 111 14.90 -6.03 7.73
C PRO A 111 15.87 -6.27 6.57
N SER A 112 16.02 -7.51 6.11
CA SER A 112 16.95 -7.82 5.01
C SER A 112 16.49 -7.25 3.67
N LEU A 113 15.17 -7.22 3.43
CA LEU A 113 14.58 -6.60 2.24
C LEU A 113 14.66 -5.08 2.29
N VAL A 114 14.44 -4.49 3.46
CA VAL A 114 14.61 -3.04 3.67
C VAL A 114 16.06 -2.63 3.43
N GLU A 115 17.02 -3.35 4.00
CA GLU A 115 18.46 -3.12 3.77
C GLU A 115 18.85 -3.25 2.29
N ALA A 116 18.33 -4.25 1.59
CA ALA A 116 18.55 -4.39 0.15
C ALA A 116 17.96 -3.22 -0.64
N ALA A 117 16.74 -2.79 -0.30
CA ALA A 117 16.08 -1.64 -0.91
C ALA A 117 16.83 -0.32 -0.66
N LEU A 118 17.45 -0.15 0.51
CA LEU A 118 18.26 1.03 0.82
C LEU A 118 19.59 1.03 0.05
N ARG A 119 20.20 -0.14 -0.17
CA ARG A 119 21.42 -0.27 -1.00
C ARG A 119 21.15 -0.04 -2.48
N SER A 120 20.01 -0.51 -2.99
CA SER A 120 19.59 -0.36 -4.38
C SER A 120 18.18 0.23 -4.51
N PRO A 121 17.96 1.53 -4.25
CA PRO A 121 16.62 2.14 -4.23
C PRO A 121 15.89 2.16 -5.58
N THR A 122 16.61 1.88 -6.67
CA THR A 122 16.05 1.90 -8.02
C THR A 122 15.56 0.53 -8.51
N GLU A 123 15.72 -0.52 -7.71
CA GLU A 123 15.35 -1.90 -8.09
C GLU A 123 13.86 -2.19 -7.91
N ASN A 124 13.18 -1.53 -6.97
CA ASN A 124 11.74 -1.74 -6.77
C ASN A 124 10.91 -0.66 -7.47
N ALA A 125 9.72 -1.04 -7.92
CA ALA A 125 8.82 -0.15 -8.64
C ALA A 125 8.11 0.86 -7.71
N ALA A 126 7.97 0.54 -6.42
CA ALA A 126 7.32 1.42 -5.46
C ALA A 126 7.74 1.12 -4.02
N TYR A 127 7.55 2.12 -3.16
CA TYR A 127 7.80 2.08 -1.73
C TYR A 127 6.67 2.75 -0.99
N VAL A 128 6.29 2.18 0.16
CA VAL A 128 5.46 2.83 1.17
C VAL A 128 6.37 3.17 2.33
N LEU A 129 6.45 4.44 2.68
CA LEU A 129 7.38 4.97 3.68
C LEU A 129 6.59 5.60 4.83
N ASN A 130 7.16 5.54 6.03
CA ASN A 130 6.67 6.27 7.20
C ASN A 130 7.77 7.19 7.72
N HIS A 131 7.49 8.48 7.81
CA HIS A 131 8.39 9.44 8.42
C HIS A 131 7.61 10.35 9.37
N HIS A 132 8.01 10.43 10.64
CA HIS A 132 7.30 11.18 11.69
C HIS A 132 5.78 10.91 11.74
N ALA A 133 5.38 9.63 11.76
CA ALA A 133 3.98 9.20 11.80
C ALA A 133 3.15 9.63 10.57
N HIS A 134 3.81 9.79 9.42
CA HIS A 134 3.17 10.15 8.16
C HIS A 134 3.48 9.14 7.06
N TRP A 135 2.44 8.57 6.45
CA TRP A 135 2.55 7.65 5.34
C TRP A 135 2.63 8.39 4.01
N PHE A 136 3.59 8.01 3.17
CA PHE A 136 3.70 8.49 1.80
C PHE A 136 4.27 7.42 0.88
N THR A 137 4.10 7.61 -0.41
CA THR A 137 4.54 6.65 -1.43
C THR A 137 5.64 7.25 -2.26
N VAL A 138 6.64 6.44 -2.62
CA VAL A 138 7.56 6.75 -3.71
C VAL A 138 7.34 5.72 -4.82
N ARG A 139 6.96 6.14 -6.02
CA ARG A 139 6.61 5.23 -7.14
C ARG A 139 7.36 5.57 -8.42
N LYS A 140 7.93 4.54 -9.06
CA LYS A 140 8.51 4.63 -10.39
C LYS A 140 7.41 4.61 -11.44
N LEU A 141 7.27 5.71 -12.17
CA LEU A 141 6.34 5.88 -13.28
C LEU A 141 7.12 6.39 -14.47
N HIS A 142 6.99 5.71 -15.61
CA HIS A 142 7.64 6.11 -16.86
C HIS A 142 9.17 6.30 -16.74
N GLY A 143 9.82 5.45 -15.95
CA GLY A 143 11.27 5.50 -15.72
C GLY A 143 11.74 6.48 -14.65
N THR A 144 10.86 7.34 -14.14
CA THR A 144 11.19 8.36 -13.12
C THR A 144 10.46 8.06 -11.81
N TYR A 145 11.09 8.36 -10.67
CA TYR A 145 10.45 8.23 -9.36
C TYR A 145 9.74 9.53 -8.96
N TRP A 146 8.56 9.37 -8.36
CA TRP A 146 7.71 10.46 -7.87
C TRP A 146 7.31 10.15 -6.42
N ASP A 147 7.26 11.19 -5.58
CA ASP A 147 6.75 11.17 -4.21
C ASP A 147 5.38 11.87 -4.07
#